data_AF-A0A371MQX4-F1
#
_entry.id   AF-A0A371MQX4-F1
#
_cell.length_a   1.000
_cell.length_b   1.000
_cell.length_c   1.000
_cell.angle_alpha   90.00
_cell.angle_beta   90.00
_cell.angle_gamma   90.00
#
_symmetry.space_group_name_H-M   'P 1'
#
loop_
_entity.id
_entity.type
_entity.pdbx_description
1 polymer ?
#
loop_
_entity_poly.entity_id
_entity_poly.type
_entity_poly.pdbx_seq_one_letter_code
_entity_poly.pdbx_strand_id
1 'polypeptide(L)'
;LTKLRSFQEGGKYEALVGEDEIDIVSDDVEMAYLDLHSLSGSDDAEQSAMLMLMLSQVRKKIKTAPGETVLMLDEAHVLLDNPRTANWLQKAAREFARYDASLWFLSQSPKDFVSADSETDARDTIRGQCGMVHIFRTPAVDDDVLAEFGL
;
A
#
# COMPACT_ATOMS: atom_id res chain seq x y z
N LEU A 1 -16.98 -10.11 -19.67
CA LEU A 1 -16.99 -11.49 -19.14
C LEU A 1 -15.62 -12.19 -19.30
N THR A 2 -14.84 -11.91 -20.34
CA THR A 2 -13.50 -12.53 -20.54
C THR A 2 -12.47 -12.19 -19.44
N LYS A 3 -12.51 -10.98 -18.87
CA LYS A 3 -11.54 -10.54 -17.82
C LYS A 3 -11.71 -11.24 -16.46
N LEU A 4 -12.84 -11.91 -16.20
CA LEU A 4 -13.04 -12.67 -14.97
C LEU A 4 -12.49 -14.10 -15.04
N ARG A 5 -12.12 -14.59 -16.24
CA ARG A 5 -11.55 -15.94 -16.41
C ARG A 5 -10.20 -16.10 -15.71
N SER A 6 -9.42 -15.01 -15.60
CA SER A 6 -8.16 -15.01 -14.87
C SER A 6 -8.34 -15.33 -13.37
N PHE A 7 -9.55 -15.16 -12.83
CA PHE A 7 -9.93 -15.37 -11.42
C PHE A 7 -10.75 -16.66 -11.19
N GLN A 8 -10.98 -17.46 -12.24
CA GLN A 8 -11.66 -18.76 -12.11
C GLN A 8 -10.65 -19.87 -11.78
N GLU A 9 -11.16 -21.03 -11.40
CA GLU A 9 -10.36 -22.25 -11.17
C GLU A 9 -9.47 -22.54 -12.40
N GLY A 10 -8.17 -22.73 -12.19
CA GLY A 10 -7.12 -22.82 -13.22
C GLY A 10 -6.68 -21.48 -13.87
N GLY A 11 -7.16 -20.35 -13.38
CA GLY A 11 -6.82 -19.01 -13.84
C GLY A 11 -5.53 -18.45 -13.20
N LYS A 12 -4.88 -17.49 -13.86
CA LYS A 12 -3.61 -16.88 -13.39
C LYS A 12 -3.67 -16.35 -11.94
N TYR A 13 -4.86 -15.99 -11.45
CA TYR A 13 -5.09 -15.43 -10.12
C TYR A 13 -6.05 -16.27 -9.28
N GLU A 14 -6.18 -17.55 -9.60
CA GLU A 14 -6.98 -18.52 -8.83
C GLU A 14 -6.62 -18.46 -7.33
N ALA A 15 -5.34 -18.36 -6.98
CA ALA A 15 -4.88 -18.28 -5.59
C ALA A 15 -5.39 -17.05 -4.79
N LEU A 16 -6.01 -16.06 -5.46
CA LEU A 16 -6.62 -14.89 -4.82
C LEU A 16 -8.15 -15.02 -4.64
N VAL A 17 -8.76 -16.06 -5.23
CA VAL A 17 -10.22 -16.26 -5.29
C VAL A 17 -10.64 -17.68 -4.87
N GLY A 18 -9.75 -18.66 -4.99
CA GLY A 18 -9.95 -20.06 -4.64
C GLY A 18 -9.95 -20.30 -3.12
N GLU A 19 -10.54 -21.43 -2.73
CA GLU A 19 -10.57 -21.89 -1.34
C GLU A 19 -9.18 -22.34 -0.84
N ASP A 20 -8.22 -22.55 -1.75
CA ASP A 20 -6.83 -22.88 -1.42
C ASP A 20 -5.99 -21.62 -1.11
N GLU A 21 -6.22 -21.10 0.09
CA GLU A 21 -5.20 -20.73 1.08
C GLU A 21 -4.02 -19.83 0.63
N ILE A 22 -4.29 -18.66 0.04
CA ILE A 22 -3.57 -17.45 0.45
C ILE A 22 -4.33 -16.87 1.64
N ASP A 23 -4.17 -17.52 2.79
CA ASP A 23 -4.91 -17.19 4.00
C ASP A 23 -4.27 -16.02 4.76
N ILE A 24 -3.83 -15.00 4.02
CA ILE A 24 -3.29 -13.74 4.55
C ILE A 24 -4.28 -13.06 5.51
N VAL A 25 -5.55 -13.49 5.49
CA VAL A 25 -6.66 -12.93 6.23
C VAL A 25 -7.15 -13.86 7.35
N SER A 26 -6.73 -15.13 7.45
CA SER A 26 -7.17 -15.95 8.60
C SER A 26 -6.61 -15.46 9.90
N ASP A 27 -7.40 -15.66 10.94
CA ASP A 27 -7.10 -15.24 12.30
C ASP A 27 -5.82 -15.90 12.86
N ASP A 28 -5.37 -17.01 12.25
CA ASP A 28 -4.15 -17.73 12.64
C ASP A 28 -2.87 -17.18 11.99
N VAL A 29 -2.98 -16.28 11.01
CA VAL A 29 -1.82 -15.69 10.33
C VAL A 29 -1.36 -14.41 11.03
N GLU A 30 -0.26 -14.53 11.78
CA GLU A 30 0.40 -13.42 12.48
C GLU A 30 1.20 -12.51 11.54
N MET A 31 1.72 -13.04 10.43
CA MET A 31 2.51 -12.30 9.45
C MET A 31 2.18 -12.75 8.04
N ALA A 32 1.88 -11.79 7.17
CA ALA A 32 1.67 -12.01 5.75
C ALA A 32 2.61 -11.14 4.92
N TYR A 33 3.15 -11.71 3.85
CA TYR A 33 4.00 -11.02 2.89
C TYR A 33 3.37 -11.09 1.49
N LEU A 34 3.28 -9.95 0.82
CA LEU A 34 2.69 -9.80 -0.51
C LEU A 34 3.74 -9.25 -1.47
N ASP A 35 4.23 -10.10 -2.37
CA ASP A 35 5.15 -9.68 -3.43
C ASP A 35 4.38 -9.09 -4.62
N LEU A 36 4.51 -7.78 -4.81
CA LEU A 36 3.87 -7.05 -5.91
C LEU A 36 4.57 -7.26 -7.27
N HIS A 37 5.83 -7.72 -7.30
CA HIS A 37 6.54 -7.99 -8.55
C HIS A 37 5.89 -9.14 -9.34
N SER A 38 5.27 -10.08 -8.65
CA SER A 38 4.50 -11.17 -9.29
C SER A 38 3.32 -10.67 -10.15
N LEU A 39 2.85 -9.43 -9.90
CA LEU A 39 1.67 -8.85 -10.56
C LEU A 39 2.03 -8.09 -11.86
N SER A 40 3.31 -7.85 -12.13
CA SER A 40 3.79 -6.98 -13.22
C SER A 40 3.68 -7.56 -14.64
N GLY A 41 3.27 -8.83 -14.78
CA GLY A 41 3.10 -9.52 -16.07
C GLY A 41 1.69 -9.45 -16.65
N SER A 42 0.91 -8.41 -16.33
CA SER A 42 -0.54 -8.32 -16.58
C SER A 42 -0.88 -7.00 -17.30
N ASP A 43 -2.04 -6.90 -17.94
CA ASP A 43 -2.56 -5.61 -18.46
C ASP A 43 -2.73 -4.62 -17.28
N ASP A 44 -2.33 -3.34 -17.44
CA ASP A 44 -2.28 -2.33 -16.36
C ASP A 44 -3.60 -2.21 -15.57
N ALA A 45 -4.73 -2.37 -16.27
CA ALA A 45 -6.06 -2.35 -15.67
C ALA A 45 -6.36 -3.57 -14.80
N GLU A 46 -5.88 -4.75 -15.18
CA GLU A 46 -6.04 -6.00 -14.43
C GLU A 46 -5.16 -5.98 -13.18
N GLN A 47 -3.91 -5.53 -13.32
CA GLN A 47 -2.99 -5.34 -12.19
C GLN A 47 -3.57 -4.35 -11.17
N SER A 48 -4.08 -3.20 -11.62
CA SER A 48 -4.70 -2.20 -10.76
C SER A 48 -5.93 -2.75 -10.03
N ALA A 49 -6.79 -3.53 -10.70
CA ALA A 49 -7.96 -4.12 -10.07
C ALA A 49 -7.58 -5.15 -9.00
N MET A 50 -6.59 -6.00 -9.30
CA MET A 50 -6.08 -7.01 -8.39
C MET A 50 -5.46 -6.39 -7.14
N LEU A 51 -4.61 -5.37 -7.31
CA LEU A 51 -4.01 -4.63 -6.19
C LEU A 51 -5.08 -4.01 -5.29
N MET A 52 -6.13 -3.44 -5.87
CA MET A 52 -7.25 -2.90 -5.08
C MET A 52 -8.04 -3.97 -4.33
N LEU A 53 -8.20 -5.17 -4.90
CA LEU A 53 -8.83 -6.30 -4.20
C LEU A 53 -7.96 -6.74 -3.02
N MET A 54 -6.64 -6.89 -3.20
CA MET A 54 -5.72 -7.21 -2.12
C MET A 54 -5.79 -6.17 -0.98
N LEU A 55 -5.70 -4.89 -1.30
CA LEU A 55 -5.82 -3.80 -0.32
C LEU A 55 -7.17 -3.84 0.42
N SER A 56 -8.26 -4.21 -0.26
CA SER A 56 -9.56 -4.37 0.39
C SER A 56 -9.58 -5.51 1.43
N GLN A 57 -8.88 -6.62 1.16
CA GLN A 57 -8.75 -7.73 2.10
C GLN A 57 -7.86 -7.35 3.29
N VAL A 58 -6.73 -6.69 3.05
CA VAL A 58 -5.85 -6.15 4.10
C VAL A 58 -6.62 -5.21 5.03
N ARG A 59 -7.44 -4.31 4.48
CA ARG A 59 -8.31 -3.43 5.28
C ARG A 59 -9.33 -4.21 6.11
N LYS A 60 -9.90 -5.29 5.58
CA LYS A 60 -10.82 -6.13 6.35
C LYS A 60 -10.08 -6.79 7.51
N LYS A 61 -8.87 -7.31 7.26
CA LYS A 61 -8.03 -7.93 8.28
C LYS A 61 -7.68 -6.98 9.42
N ILE A 62 -7.17 -5.79 9.11
CA ILE A 62 -6.81 -4.78 10.11
C ILE A 62 -7.99 -4.42 11.02
N LYS A 63 -9.21 -4.42 10.49
CA LYS A 63 -10.42 -4.11 11.28
C LYS A 63 -10.83 -5.22 12.24
N THR A 64 -10.44 -6.46 11.97
CA THR A 64 -10.84 -7.63 12.74
C THR A 64 -9.67 -8.24 13.52
N ALA A 65 -8.44 -7.80 13.26
CA ALA A 65 -7.24 -8.31 13.91
C ALA A 65 -7.29 -8.08 15.43
N PRO A 66 -6.95 -9.10 16.24
CA PRO A 66 -6.85 -8.94 17.68
C PRO A 66 -5.53 -8.23 18.04
N GLY A 67 -5.62 -6.96 18.45
CA GLY A 67 -4.49 -6.18 18.98
C GLY A 67 -3.67 -5.44 17.93
N GLU A 68 -2.42 -5.15 18.27
CA GLU A 68 -1.50 -4.31 17.51
C GLU A 68 -1.20 -4.89 16.12
N THR A 69 -1.47 -4.12 15.06
CA THR A 69 -1.25 -4.53 13.67
C THR A 69 -0.38 -3.52 12.92
N VAL A 70 0.56 -4.00 12.10
CA VAL A 70 1.38 -3.14 11.24
C VAL A 70 1.15 -3.51 9.79
N LEU A 71 0.66 -2.58 8.98
CA LEU A 71 0.76 -2.67 7.52
C LEU A 71 2.03 -1.95 7.08
N MET A 72 2.99 -2.71 6.57
CA MET A 72 4.24 -2.18 6.03
C MET A 72 4.22 -2.24 4.51
N LEU A 73 4.47 -1.10 3.88
CA LEU A 73 4.53 -0.95 2.43
C LEU A 73 5.98 -0.67 2.03
N ASP A 74 6.66 -1.71 1.58
CA ASP A 74 7.98 -1.59 0.95
C ASP A 74 7.82 -1.03 -0.47
N GLU A 75 8.83 -0.28 -0.92
CA GLU A 75 8.82 0.47 -2.19
C GLU A 75 7.52 1.27 -2.39
N ALA A 76 7.13 2.03 -1.37
CA ALA A 76 5.87 2.76 -1.31
C ALA A 76 5.64 3.68 -2.53
N HIS A 77 6.70 4.15 -3.17
CA HIS A 77 6.64 4.95 -4.40
C HIS A 77 5.79 4.26 -5.49
N VAL A 78 5.88 2.94 -5.64
CA VAL A 78 5.09 2.16 -6.62
C VAL A 78 3.58 2.34 -6.39
N LEU A 79 3.15 2.37 -5.14
CA LEU A 79 1.74 2.53 -4.77
C LEU A 79 1.30 4.00 -4.79
N LEU A 80 2.22 4.94 -4.55
CA LEU A 80 1.95 6.37 -4.58
C LEU A 80 1.87 6.93 -6.01
N ASP A 81 2.59 6.32 -6.96
CA ASP A 81 2.59 6.71 -8.37
C ASP A 81 1.27 6.40 -9.08
N ASN A 82 0.48 5.45 -8.57
CA ASN A 82 -0.85 5.15 -9.08
C ASN A 82 -1.92 5.94 -8.29
N PRO A 83 -2.68 6.85 -8.95
CA PRO A 83 -3.64 7.71 -8.26
C PRO A 83 -4.72 6.95 -7.48
N ARG A 84 -5.11 5.74 -7.94
CA ARG A 84 -6.15 4.97 -7.27
C ARG A 84 -5.67 4.42 -5.94
N THR A 85 -4.47 3.87 -5.89
CA THR A 85 -3.86 3.33 -4.68
C THR A 85 -3.42 4.45 -3.75
N ALA A 86 -2.86 5.54 -4.25
CA ALA A 86 -2.52 6.72 -3.45
C ALA A 86 -3.74 7.28 -2.71
N ASN A 87 -4.87 7.48 -3.42
CA ASN A 87 -6.14 7.91 -2.82
C ASN A 87 -6.69 6.92 -1.79
N TRP A 88 -6.47 5.61 -2.01
CA TRP A 88 -6.86 4.60 -1.04
C TRP A 88 -6.00 4.68 0.22
N LEU A 89 -4.68 4.78 0.07
CA LEU A 89 -3.70 4.88 1.16
C LEU A 89 -3.94 6.12 2.02
N GLN A 90 -4.23 7.26 1.39
CA GLN A 90 -4.60 8.50 2.07
C GLN A 90 -5.81 8.32 3.00
N LYS A 91 -6.81 7.52 2.58
CA LYS A 91 -8.00 7.23 3.40
C LYS A 91 -7.69 6.19 4.47
N ALA A 92 -6.91 5.17 4.12
CA ALA A 92 -6.50 4.09 5.01
C ALA A 92 -5.68 4.63 6.18
N ALA A 93 -4.71 5.53 5.94
CA ALA A 93 -3.91 6.16 6.98
C ALA A 93 -4.78 6.80 8.08
N ARG A 94 -5.80 7.57 7.71
CA ARG A 94 -6.76 8.17 8.67
C ARG A 94 -7.64 7.15 9.37
N GLU A 95 -8.03 6.09 8.67
CA GLU A 95 -8.94 5.09 9.19
C GLU A 95 -8.23 4.14 10.17
N PHE A 96 -7.02 3.69 9.84
CA PHE A 96 -6.24 2.74 10.64
C PHE A 96 -5.83 3.34 11.98
N ALA A 97 -5.64 4.66 12.06
CA ALA A 97 -5.43 5.38 13.31
C ALA A 97 -6.59 5.26 14.33
N ARG A 98 -7.75 4.71 13.93
CA ARG A 98 -8.89 4.43 14.84
C ARG A 98 -8.87 3.00 15.41
N TYR A 99 -7.97 2.17 14.90
CA TYR A 99 -7.72 0.81 15.33
C TYR A 99 -6.36 0.76 16.02
N ASP A 100 -6.04 -0.37 16.63
CA ASP A 100 -4.70 -0.62 17.16
C ASP A 100 -3.75 -0.98 16.02
N ALA A 101 -3.61 -0.08 15.06
CA ALA A 101 -2.93 -0.33 13.81
C ALA A 101 -2.04 0.83 13.37
N SER A 102 -0.91 0.50 12.75
CA SER A 102 -0.01 1.46 12.13
C SER A 102 0.20 1.16 10.65
N LEU A 103 0.39 2.23 9.89
CA LEU A 103 0.70 2.18 8.46
C LEU A 103 2.12 2.73 8.26
N TRP A 104 3.02 1.88 7.80
CA TRP A 104 4.42 2.22 7.56
C TRP A 104 4.67 2.29 6.07
N PHE A 105 5.25 3.40 5.63
CA PHE A 105 5.73 3.56 4.27
C PHE A 105 7.25 3.54 4.27
N LEU A 106 7.83 2.71 3.41
CA LEU A 106 9.26 2.62 3.19
C LEU A 106 9.55 2.98 1.74
N SER A 107 10.51 3.88 1.52
CA SER A 107 11.00 4.19 0.18
C SER A 107 12.48 4.59 0.23
N GLN A 108 13.15 4.50 -0.91
CA GLN A 108 14.57 4.83 -1.05
C GLN A 108 14.83 6.34 -0.97
N SER A 109 13.84 7.16 -1.32
CA SER A 109 14.00 8.61 -1.43
C SER A 109 12.85 9.38 -0.77
N PRO A 110 13.13 10.39 0.08
CA PRO A 110 12.09 11.23 0.68
C PRO A 110 11.21 11.95 -0.36
N LYS A 111 11.76 12.26 -1.53
CA LYS A 111 11.03 12.89 -2.64
C LYS A 111 9.78 12.10 -3.08
N ASP A 112 9.73 10.80 -2.82
CA ASP A 112 8.63 9.92 -3.24
C ASP A 112 7.33 10.23 -2.48
N PHE A 113 7.43 10.99 -1.38
CA PHE A 113 6.32 11.47 -0.56
C PHE A 113 6.03 12.97 -0.72
N VAL A 114 6.71 13.65 -1.66
CA VAL A 114 6.51 15.06 -1.95
C VAL A 114 5.85 15.17 -3.32
N SER A 115 4.77 15.95 -3.40
CA SER A 115 4.08 16.17 -4.66
C SER A 115 4.90 17.07 -5.59
N ALA A 116 4.92 16.76 -6.88
CA ALA A 116 5.68 17.52 -7.90
C ALA A 116 4.97 18.82 -8.33
N ASP A 117 3.67 18.95 -8.05
CA ASP A 117 2.81 20.05 -8.50
C ASP A 117 2.23 20.83 -7.31
N SER A 118 1.72 22.05 -7.58
CA SER A 118 1.16 22.97 -6.57
C SER A 118 -0.24 22.60 -6.04
N GLU A 119 -0.83 21.49 -6.48
CA GLU A 119 -2.10 20.99 -5.97
C GLU A 119 -1.88 19.96 -4.87
N THR A 120 -2.69 20.01 -3.81
CA THR A 120 -2.62 19.02 -2.72
C THR A 120 -2.91 17.61 -3.26
N ASP A 121 -1.86 16.81 -3.39
CA ASP A 121 -1.93 15.42 -3.83
C ASP A 121 -1.95 14.48 -2.61
N ALA A 122 -2.30 13.22 -2.86
CA ALA A 122 -2.39 12.17 -1.85
C ALA A 122 -1.07 12.02 -1.08
N ARG A 123 0.08 12.24 -1.72
CA ARG A 123 1.41 12.22 -1.08
C ARG A 123 1.54 13.24 0.04
N ASP A 124 1.27 14.52 -0.21
CA ASP A 124 1.31 15.57 0.81
C ASP A 124 0.37 15.25 1.98
N THR A 125 -0.82 14.75 1.65
CA THR A 125 -1.82 14.41 2.66
C THR A 125 -1.40 13.19 3.49
N ILE A 126 -0.71 12.21 2.90
CA ILE A 126 -0.14 11.05 3.60
C ILE A 126 1.02 11.51 4.48
N ARG A 127 1.95 12.30 3.93
CA ARG A 127 3.09 12.88 4.65
C ARG A 127 2.64 13.63 5.91
N GLY A 128 1.64 14.51 5.77
CA GLY A 128 1.08 15.25 6.91
C GLY A 128 0.31 14.40 7.93
N GLN A 129 -0.03 13.16 7.61
CA GLN A 129 -0.66 12.21 8.55
C GLN A 129 0.34 11.29 9.25
N CYS A 130 1.57 11.19 8.74
CA CYS A 130 2.61 10.40 9.38
C CYS A 130 3.04 11.05 10.70
N GLY A 131 2.70 10.40 11.82
CA GLY A 131 3.10 10.87 13.15
C GLY A 131 4.59 10.67 13.45
N MET A 132 5.28 9.84 12.67
CA MET A 132 6.72 9.60 12.76
C MET A 132 7.32 9.60 11.36
N VAL A 133 8.44 10.30 11.19
CA VAL A 133 9.24 10.33 9.97
C VAL A 133 10.68 10.01 10.33
N HIS A 134 11.25 9.00 9.69
CA HIS A 134 12.65 8.63 9.86
C HIS A 134 13.34 8.73 8.50
N ILE A 135 14.27 9.68 8.39
CA ILE A 135 15.11 9.83 7.19
C ILE A 135 16.51 9.33 7.55
N PHE A 136 16.92 8.25 6.91
CA PHE A 136 18.30 7.75 7.01
C PHE A 136 19.21 8.56 6.08
N ARG A 137 20.53 8.46 6.29
CA ARG A 137 21.51 9.18 5.47
C ARG A 137 21.39 8.75 4.00
N THR A 138 20.76 9.59 3.20
CA THR A 138 20.69 9.44 1.75
C THR A 138 21.61 10.47 1.12
N PRO A 139 22.70 10.06 0.43
CA PRO A 139 23.55 11.02 -0.27
C PRO A 139 22.73 11.73 -1.37
N ALA A 140 22.79 13.06 -1.42
CA ALA A 140 22.14 13.92 -2.42
C ALA A 140 20.60 14.04 -2.35
N VAL A 141 20.02 14.09 -1.16
CA VAL A 141 18.65 14.64 -1.00
C VAL A 141 18.72 16.17 -1.06
N ASP A 142 17.82 16.77 -1.84
CA ASP A 142 17.69 18.22 -1.98
C ASP A 142 17.20 18.86 -0.66
N ASP A 143 17.76 20.01 -0.27
CA ASP A 143 17.36 20.74 0.92
C ASP A 143 15.88 21.15 0.85
N ASP A 144 15.37 21.45 -0.35
CA ASP A 144 13.95 21.78 -0.56
C ASP A 144 13.04 20.59 -0.24
N VAL A 145 13.49 19.36 -0.54
CA VAL A 145 12.76 18.14 -0.21
C VAL A 145 12.74 17.90 1.30
N LEU A 146 13.83 18.20 2.02
CA LEU A 146 13.90 18.05 3.48
C LEU A 146 13.01 19.07 4.20
N ALA A 147 12.93 20.29 3.68
CA ALA A 147 12.08 21.34 4.21
C ALA A 147 10.59 20.93 4.25
N GLU A 148 10.12 20.15 3.29
CA GLU A 148 8.75 19.60 3.25
C GLU A 148 8.43 18.65 4.42
N PHE A 149 9.45 18.08 5.06
CA PHE A 149 9.34 17.27 6.29
C PHE A 149 9.67 18.05 7.56
N GLY A 150 9.98 19.35 7.45
CA GLY A 150 10.34 20.20 8.59
C GLY A 150 11.73 19.92 9.18
N LEU A 151 12.66 19.42 8.36
CA LEU A 151 14.05 19.10 8.73
C LEU A 151 15.05 20.14 8.20
#